data_AF-A0A0W1L3I9-F1
#
_entry.id   AF-A0A0W1L3I9-F1
#
_cell.length_a   1.000
_cell.length_b   1.000
_cell.length_c   1.000
_cell.angle_alpha   90.00
_cell.angle_beta   90.00
_cell.angle_gamma   90.00
#
_symmetry.space_group_name_H-M   'P 1'
#
loop_
_entity.id
_entity.type
_entity.pdbx_description
1 polymer ?
#
loop_
_entity_poly.entity_id
_entity_poly.type
_entity_poly.pdbx_seq_one_letter_code
_entity_poly.pdbx_strand_id
1 'polypeptide(L)'
;MSLPDYQSFMTPLLVCLGDSKTVKLRDIDADVYRKLGLSADQLKLRIPSGKQTYAYHRLGWAKTYLVQAGLIEQPRRAFCKITQKGLAAIESGESINNQYLSKFDAFLDFKTRSKDANEPAQVNATSIVSNNADKTPEELIEAAVDTLNTNLSDEILKAILAASPVYFENLVVDLMLAMGYGGSRKDAGQATQYTQDGGIDGVIKEDKLGLEMIYLQAKRYTNKTVGRPDIQAFAGALDMHRAKKGVFITTSGFNKEALEYVGMIEKRIVLVDGAQLTELMLTHNLGVSTKQVFEVKAVDSDYFMED
;
A
#
# COMPACT_ATOMS: atom_id res chain seq x y z
N MET A 1 15.60 3.17 -7.40
CA MET A 1 16.06 4.39 -6.70
C MET A 1 14.91 4.93 -5.87
N SER A 2 15.13 5.24 -4.60
CA SER A 2 14.10 5.82 -3.74
C SER A 2 13.78 7.26 -4.14
N LEU A 3 12.54 7.69 -3.94
CA LEU A 3 12.17 9.10 -4.07
C LEU A 3 12.69 9.87 -2.83
N PRO A 4 13.24 11.09 -2.97
CA PRO A 4 13.66 11.92 -1.84
C PRO A 4 12.52 12.21 -0.87
N ASP A 5 12.83 12.40 0.41
CA ASP A 5 11.86 12.81 1.44
C ASP A 5 11.24 14.19 1.14
N TYR A 6 10.19 14.57 1.89
CA TYR A 6 9.56 15.87 1.70
C TYR A 6 10.45 17.06 2.12
N GLN A 7 11.40 16.86 3.04
CA GLN A 7 12.31 17.91 3.49
C GLN A 7 13.20 18.39 2.34
N SER A 8 13.63 17.46 1.49
CA SER A 8 14.42 17.71 0.30
C SER A 8 13.72 18.64 -0.69
N PHE A 9 12.38 18.69 -0.70
CA PHE A 9 11.61 19.60 -1.57
C PHE A 9 11.54 21.04 -1.05
N MET A 10 11.89 21.31 0.22
CA MET A 10 11.73 22.63 0.83
C MET A 10 12.62 23.69 0.19
N THR A 11 13.93 23.45 0.09
CA THR A 11 14.87 24.42 -0.51
C THR A 11 14.56 24.67 -1.99
N PRO A 12 14.38 23.65 -2.86
CA PRO A 12 14.10 23.88 -4.27
C PRO A 12 12.75 24.58 -4.50
N LEU A 13 11.74 24.33 -3.67
CA LEU A 13 10.47 25.05 -3.70
C LEU A 13 10.66 26.54 -3.39
N LEU A 14 11.40 26.88 -2.33
CA LEU A 14 11.67 28.29 -2.00
C LEU A 14 12.45 28.99 -3.11
N VAL A 15 13.46 28.35 -3.69
CA VAL A 15 14.22 28.89 -4.82
C VAL A 15 13.32 29.18 -6.02
N CYS A 16 12.37 28.29 -6.34
CA CYS A 16 11.39 28.54 -7.42
C CYS A 16 10.43 29.71 -7.12
N LEU A 17 10.24 30.06 -5.84
CA LEU A 17 9.39 31.18 -5.41
C LEU A 17 10.16 32.50 -5.25
N GLY A 18 11.49 32.52 -5.46
CA GLY A 18 12.37 33.66 -5.18
C GLY A 18 11.98 34.98 -5.85
N ASP A 19 11.25 34.94 -6.96
CA ASP A 19 10.76 36.11 -7.70
C ASP A 19 9.67 36.91 -6.96
N SER A 20 9.25 36.49 -5.75
CA SER A 20 8.20 37.13 -4.94
C SER A 20 6.81 37.24 -5.62
N LYS A 21 6.63 36.55 -6.74
CA LYS A 21 5.35 36.44 -7.45
C LYS A 21 4.46 35.41 -6.77
N THR A 22 3.15 35.69 -6.78
CA THR A 22 2.14 34.71 -6.38
C THR A 22 1.91 33.71 -7.51
N VAL A 23 2.29 32.45 -7.29
CA VAL A 23 2.20 31.38 -8.30
C VAL A 23 1.43 30.19 -7.77
N LYS A 24 0.81 29.38 -8.64
CA LYS A 24 0.21 28.11 -8.20
C LYS A 24 1.30 27.07 -8.01
N LEU A 25 1.18 26.23 -6.99
CA LEU A 25 2.14 25.14 -6.75
C LEU A 25 2.29 24.20 -7.97
N ARG A 26 1.17 23.96 -8.69
CA ARG A 26 1.13 23.12 -9.89
C ARG A 26 1.80 23.76 -11.11
N ASP A 27 2.00 25.08 -11.12
CA ASP A 27 2.66 25.75 -12.23
C ASP A 27 4.19 25.69 -12.09
N ILE A 28 4.69 25.37 -10.90
CA ILE A 28 6.13 25.34 -10.57
C ILE A 28 6.66 23.96 -10.18
N ASP A 29 5.78 22.94 -10.11
CA ASP A 29 6.14 21.60 -9.65
C ASP A 29 7.24 20.96 -10.52
N ALA A 30 7.12 21.07 -11.84
CA ALA A 30 8.10 20.58 -12.80
C ALA A 30 9.49 21.22 -12.63
N ASP A 31 9.55 22.51 -12.29
CA ASP A 31 10.81 23.21 -12.05
C ASP A 31 11.44 22.78 -10.73
N VAL A 32 10.63 22.55 -9.69
CA VAL A 32 11.08 21.98 -8.42
C VAL A 32 11.65 20.57 -8.63
N TYR A 33 10.96 19.73 -9.39
CA TYR A 33 11.42 18.37 -9.72
C TYR A 33 12.70 18.37 -10.54
N ARG A 34 12.85 19.32 -11.47
CA ARG A 34 14.07 19.49 -12.27
C ARG A 34 15.26 19.88 -11.40
N LYS A 35 15.07 20.79 -10.44
CA LYS A 35 16.12 21.17 -9.47
C LYS A 35 16.53 20.02 -8.55
N LEU A 36 15.60 19.11 -8.25
CA LEU A 36 15.86 17.88 -7.48
C LEU A 36 16.49 16.75 -8.30
N GLY A 37 16.49 16.85 -9.62
CA GLY A 37 17.00 15.79 -10.50
C GLY A 37 16.15 14.52 -10.51
N LEU A 38 14.82 14.64 -10.31
CA LEU A 38 13.93 13.47 -10.28
C LEU A 38 13.80 12.83 -11.67
N SER A 39 13.89 11.50 -11.73
CA SER A 39 13.72 10.73 -12.96
C SER A 39 12.24 10.58 -13.36
N ALA A 40 12.00 10.26 -14.63
CA ALA A 40 10.65 10.00 -15.13
C ALA A 40 9.95 8.85 -14.39
N ASP A 41 10.70 7.84 -13.93
CA ASP A 41 10.14 6.72 -13.18
C ASP A 41 9.82 7.08 -11.73
N GLN A 42 10.64 7.93 -11.10
CA GLN A 42 10.34 8.47 -9.77
C GLN A 42 9.08 9.33 -9.77
N LEU A 43 8.84 10.11 -10.83
CA LEU A 43 7.64 10.94 -10.98
C LEU A 43 6.36 10.12 -11.23
N LYS A 44 6.48 8.86 -11.66
CA LYS A 44 5.34 7.95 -11.86
C LYS A 44 4.89 7.22 -10.59
N LEU A 45 5.72 7.20 -9.54
CA LEU A 45 5.38 6.53 -8.28
C LEU A 45 4.12 7.15 -7.67
N ARG A 46 3.09 6.34 -7.44
CA ARG A 46 1.80 6.77 -6.89
C ARG A 46 1.63 6.32 -5.45
N ILE A 47 0.95 7.15 -4.66
CA ILE A 47 0.46 6.75 -3.35
C ILE A 47 -0.59 5.63 -3.50
N PRO A 48 -0.82 4.76 -2.50
CA PRO A 48 -1.73 3.62 -2.59
C PRO A 48 -3.16 4.00 -3.00
N SER A 49 -3.62 5.19 -2.63
CA SER A 49 -4.94 5.70 -3.05
C SER A 49 -5.07 5.94 -4.56
N GLY A 50 -3.96 5.92 -5.31
CA GLY A 50 -3.91 6.09 -6.75
C GLY A 50 -4.20 7.51 -7.25
N LYS A 51 -4.66 8.43 -6.40
CA LYS A 51 -5.09 9.79 -6.80
C LYS A 51 -3.94 10.75 -7.10
N GLN A 52 -2.76 10.53 -6.51
CA GLN A 52 -1.63 11.46 -6.57
C GLN A 52 -0.28 10.73 -6.67
N THR A 53 0.75 11.42 -7.14
CA THR A 53 2.13 10.90 -7.11
C THR A 53 2.77 11.19 -5.76
N TYR A 54 3.70 10.32 -5.32
CA TYR A 54 4.48 10.60 -4.11
C TYR A 54 5.24 11.93 -4.22
N ALA A 55 5.73 12.30 -5.41
CA ALA A 55 6.43 13.56 -5.64
C ALA A 55 5.53 14.80 -5.41
N TYR A 56 4.30 14.79 -5.93
CA TYR A 56 3.36 15.91 -5.71
C TYR A 56 2.85 15.92 -4.26
N HIS A 57 2.68 14.75 -3.63
CA HIS A 57 2.31 14.65 -2.22
C HIS A 57 3.38 15.25 -1.29
N ARG A 58 4.64 14.85 -1.46
CA ARG A 58 5.78 15.37 -0.69
C ARG A 58 6.02 16.86 -0.93
N LEU A 59 5.84 17.34 -2.17
CA LEU A 59 5.85 18.76 -2.48
C LEU A 59 4.75 19.53 -1.73
N GLY A 60 3.55 18.97 -1.65
CA GLY A 60 2.43 19.53 -0.88
C GLY A 60 2.77 19.68 0.61
N TRP A 61 3.40 18.66 1.21
CA TRP A 61 3.87 18.70 2.59
C TRP A 61 5.00 19.70 2.84
N ALA A 62 5.98 19.77 1.93
CA ALA A 62 7.02 20.79 1.98
C ALA A 62 6.40 22.20 1.99
N LYS A 63 5.43 22.45 1.11
CA LYS A 63 4.67 23.72 1.10
C LYS A 63 3.96 23.96 2.43
N THR A 64 3.22 22.98 2.96
CA THR A 64 2.50 23.11 4.24
C THR A 64 3.45 23.50 5.37
N TYR A 65 4.59 22.83 5.49
CA TYR A 65 5.56 23.10 6.56
C TYR A 65 6.20 24.48 6.43
N LEU A 66 6.54 24.90 5.21
CA LEU A 66 7.05 26.24 4.94
C LEU A 66 6.04 27.35 5.22
N VAL A 67 4.74 27.08 4.99
CA VAL A 67 3.65 28.00 5.37
C VAL A 67 3.53 28.10 6.88
N GLN A 68 3.54 26.97 7.60
CA GLN A 68 3.47 26.97 9.07
C GLN A 68 4.69 27.63 9.73
N ALA A 69 5.86 27.55 9.10
CA ALA A 69 7.06 28.27 9.54
C ALA A 69 7.09 29.76 9.13
N GLY A 70 6.13 30.21 8.32
CA GLY A 70 6.03 31.60 7.86
C GLY A 70 7.05 32.00 6.78
N LEU A 71 7.69 31.04 6.11
CA LEU A 71 8.61 31.27 4.99
C LEU A 71 7.85 31.47 3.66
N ILE A 72 6.64 30.92 3.57
CA ILE A 72 5.72 31.10 2.45
C ILE A 72 4.38 31.59 3.00
N GLU A 73 3.75 32.51 2.29
CA GLU A 73 2.35 32.88 2.49
C GLU A 73 1.46 32.17 1.46
N GLN A 74 0.25 31.79 1.89
CA GLN A 74 -0.77 31.19 1.02
C GLN A 74 -1.95 32.16 0.89
N PRO A 75 -1.89 33.15 -0.02
CA PRO A 75 -2.92 34.20 -0.12
C PRO A 75 -4.28 33.67 -0.55
N ARG A 76 -4.30 32.58 -1.33
CA ARG A 76 -5.51 31.84 -1.71
C ARG A 76 -5.17 30.38 -1.98
N ARG A 77 -6.18 29.50 -2.02
CA ARG A 77 -5.99 28.04 -2.20
C ARG A 77 -5.07 27.72 -3.38
N ALA A 78 -4.07 26.87 -3.14
CA ALA A 78 -3.05 26.43 -4.10
C ALA A 78 -2.05 27.49 -4.60
N PHE A 79 -2.19 28.75 -4.20
CA PHE A 79 -1.22 29.80 -4.54
C PHE A 79 -0.23 30.01 -3.40
N CYS A 80 1.03 30.19 -3.76
CA CYS A 80 2.14 30.39 -2.84
C CYS A 80 2.87 31.68 -3.21
N LYS A 81 3.35 32.41 -2.21
CA LYS A 81 4.27 33.54 -2.38
C LYS A 81 5.32 33.48 -1.27
N ILE A 82 6.58 33.70 -1.61
CA ILE A 82 7.66 33.70 -0.61
C ILE A 82 7.56 34.95 0.27
N THR A 83 7.88 34.82 1.56
CA THR A 83 7.94 35.95 2.49
C THR A 83 9.38 36.49 2.58
N GLN A 84 9.58 37.65 3.22
CA GLN A 84 10.94 38.14 3.51
C GLN A 84 11.77 37.13 4.32
N LYS A 85 11.14 36.38 5.24
CA LYS A 85 11.80 35.31 5.99
C LYS A 85 12.24 34.17 5.07
N GLY A 86 11.41 33.81 4.10
CA GLY A 86 11.76 32.81 3.08
C GLY A 86 12.94 33.24 2.22
N LEU A 87 13.00 34.51 1.80
CA LEU A 87 14.14 35.04 1.05
C LEU A 87 15.44 35.00 1.88
N ALA A 88 15.38 35.47 3.13
CA ALA A 88 16.51 35.40 4.05
C ALA A 88 16.97 33.96 4.30
N ALA A 89 16.05 32.98 4.31
CA ALA A 89 16.38 31.57 4.44
C ALA A 89 17.11 31.01 3.22
N ILE A 90 16.82 31.48 2.02
CA ILE A 90 17.58 31.12 0.80
C ILE A 90 18.98 31.74 0.87
N GLU A 91 19.06 33.02 1.26
CA GLU A 91 20.32 33.77 1.34
C GLU A 91 21.28 33.22 2.40
N SER A 92 20.78 32.60 3.47
CA SER A 92 21.61 32.01 4.51
C SER A 92 22.43 30.80 4.03
N GLY A 93 22.05 30.19 2.90
CA GLY A 93 22.73 29.03 2.33
C GLY A 93 22.63 27.76 3.18
N GLU A 94 21.82 27.76 4.24
CA GLU A 94 21.58 26.60 5.09
C GLU A 94 20.64 25.60 4.42
N SER A 95 20.76 24.32 4.77
CA SER A 95 19.79 23.32 4.33
C SER A 95 18.46 23.53 5.04
N ILE A 96 17.42 23.89 4.29
CA ILE A 96 16.08 24.15 4.81
C ILE A 96 15.38 22.81 5.02
N ASN A 97 15.39 22.34 6.27
CA ASN A 97 14.78 21.09 6.72
C ASN A 97 14.00 21.33 8.02
N ASN A 98 13.42 20.28 8.62
CA ASN A 98 12.68 20.43 9.88
C ASN A 98 13.50 21.04 11.03
N GLN A 99 14.81 20.76 11.07
CA GLN A 99 15.70 21.34 12.07
C GLN A 99 15.86 22.85 11.83
N TYR A 100 16.02 23.29 10.57
CA TYR A 100 16.01 24.71 10.24
C TYR A 100 14.67 25.37 10.59
N LEU A 101 13.54 24.71 10.27
CA LEU A 101 12.21 25.24 10.56
C LEU A 101 11.91 25.33 12.07
N SER A 102 12.56 24.51 12.91
CA SER A 102 12.43 24.60 14.38
C SER A 102 12.99 25.89 14.98
N LYS A 103 13.65 26.75 14.19
CA LYS A 103 14.04 28.12 14.60
C LYS A 103 12.85 29.09 14.66
N PHE A 104 11.68 28.72 14.11
CA PHE A 104 10.50 29.58 14.05
C PHE A 104 9.44 29.11 15.04
N ASP A 105 9.05 29.99 15.97
CA ASP A 105 8.05 29.69 17.01
C ASP A 105 6.74 29.15 16.44
N ALA A 106 6.26 29.73 15.34
CA ALA A 106 5.04 29.28 14.65
C ALA A 106 5.11 27.81 14.17
N PHE A 107 6.30 27.34 13.78
CA PHE A 107 6.50 25.95 13.38
C PHE A 107 6.58 25.00 14.58
N LEU A 108 7.20 25.45 15.69
CA LEU A 108 7.22 24.71 16.93
C LEU A 108 5.80 24.54 17.47
N ASP A 109 5.01 25.61 17.52
CA ASP A 109 3.60 25.59 17.92
C ASP A 109 2.76 24.62 17.07
N PHE A 110 3.01 24.58 15.76
CA PHE A 110 2.36 23.63 14.87
C PHE A 110 2.70 22.17 15.21
N LYS A 111 3.97 21.87 15.52
CA LYS A 111 4.39 20.50 15.89
C LYS A 111 3.96 20.09 17.30
N THR A 112 3.93 21.01 18.26
CA THR A 112 3.55 20.72 19.66
C THR A 112 2.04 20.68 19.85
N ARG A 113 1.25 21.43 19.07
CA ARG A 113 -0.22 21.29 19.03
C ARG A 113 -0.70 19.88 18.69
N SER A 114 0.15 19.08 18.02
CA SER A 114 -0.12 17.66 17.75
C SER A 114 0.18 16.73 18.94
N LYS A 115 0.83 17.20 20.01
CA LYS A 115 1.32 16.37 21.12
C LYS A 115 0.59 16.56 22.45
N ASP A 116 -0.20 17.61 22.64
CA ASP A 116 -0.82 17.89 23.95
C ASP A 116 -2.31 17.53 24.03
N ALA A 117 -2.57 16.31 24.51
CA ALA A 117 -3.63 16.03 25.48
C ALA A 117 -3.17 14.86 26.37
N ASN A 118 -2.54 15.22 27.51
CA ASN A 118 -2.02 14.36 28.59
C ASN A 118 -0.62 13.74 28.39
N GLU A 119 0.43 14.47 28.74
CA GLU A 119 1.50 13.94 29.60
C GLU A 119 2.40 15.07 30.15
N PRO A 120 2.85 15.03 31.42
CA PRO A 120 3.78 16.03 31.96
C PRO A 120 5.16 15.88 31.31
N ALA A 121 5.69 17.00 30.84
CA ALA A 121 6.99 17.13 30.22
C ALA A 121 8.14 16.65 31.14
N GLN A 122 8.70 15.48 30.83
CA GLN A 122 10.14 15.22 30.94
C GLN A 122 10.59 14.38 29.75
N VAL A 123 10.99 15.03 28.67
CA VAL A 123 11.67 14.35 27.57
C VAL A 123 12.82 15.20 27.08
N ASN A 124 14.03 14.67 27.26
CA ASN A 124 15.24 15.12 26.58
C ASN A 124 14.93 15.20 25.07
N ALA A 125 14.95 16.42 24.53
CA ALA A 125 14.53 16.76 23.18
C ALA A 125 15.42 16.19 22.04
N THR A 126 16.39 15.33 22.37
CA THR A 126 17.43 14.91 21.42
C THR A 126 17.24 13.50 20.86
N SER A 127 16.31 12.68 21.40
CA SER A 127 16.30 11.23 21.07
C SER A 127 15.04 10.70 20.36
N ILE A 128 14.07 11.54 19.98
CA ILE A 128 12.86 11.09 19.26
C ILE A 128 12.87 11.50 17.77
N VAL A 129 13.89 12.23 17.34
CA VAL A 129 13.91 12.82 15.99
C VAL A 129 14.37 11.84 14.90
N SER A 130 15.00 10.71 15.24
CA SER A 130 15.87 10.04 14.26
C SER A 130 15.29 8.90 13.41
N ASN A 131 14.08 8.39 13.64
CA ASN A 131 13.53 7.30 12.80
C ASN A 131 12.31 7.66 11.94
N ASN A 132 11.66 8.80 12.19
CA ASN A 132 10.43 9.21 11.49
C ASN A 132 10.52 10.63 10.86
N ALA A 133 11.69 11.27 10.86
CA ALA A 133 11.86 12.65 10.36
C ALA A 133 11.51 12.81 8.87
N ASP A 134 11.65 11.73 8.09
CA ASP A 134 11.63 11.77 6.63
C ASP A 134 10.29 11.32 6.01
N LYS A 135 9.33 10.89 6.86
CA LYS A 135 8.01 10.44 6.43
C LYS A 135 6.93 11.48 6.76
N THR A 136 5.98 11.61 5.86
CA THR A 136 4.74 12.37 6.11
C THR A 136 3.85 11.64 7.12
N PRO A 137 2.96 12.34 7.85
CA PRO A 137 2.01 11.69 8.76
C PRO A 137 1.18 10.57 8.11
N GLU A 138 0.74 10.74 6.86
CA GLU A 138 0.01 9.70 6.13
C GLU A 138 0.89 8.49 5.84
N GLU A 139 2.14 8.69 5.42
CA GLU A 139 3.10 7.57 5.20
C GLU A 139 3.41 6.82 6.51
N LEU A 140 3.35 7.51 7.67
CA LEU A 140 3.48 6.85 8.98
C LEU A 140 2.24 6.00 9.32
N ILE A 141 1.04 6.51 9.01
CA ILE A 141 -0.20 5.75 9.19
C ILE A 141 -0.21 4.52 8.26
N GLU A 142 0.14 4.70 6.98
CA GLU A 142 0.24 3.60 6.00
C GLU A 142 1.21 2.52 6.49
N ALA A 143 2.43 2.91 6.90
CA ALA A 143 3.41 1.96 7.42
C ALA A 143 2.92 1.23 8.69
N ALA A 144 2.17 1.92 9.54
CA ALA A 144 1.55 1.30 10.71
C ALA A 144 0.47 0.27 10.31
N VAL A 145 -0.38 0.61 9.33
CA VAL A 145 -1.39 -0.31 8.79
C VAL A 145 -0.74 -1.54 8.15
N ASP A 146 0.31 -1.36 7.34
CA ASP A 146 1.04 -2.48 6.72
C ASP A 146 1.65 -3.42 7.77
N THR A 147 2.18 -2.84 8.86
CA THR A 147 2.72 -3.62 9.98
C THR A 147 1.62 -4.40 10.70
N LEU A 148 0.46 -3.79 10.93
CA LEU A 148 -0.70 -4.46 11.53
C LEU A 148 -1.21 -5.59 10.63
N ASN A 149 -1.31 -5.36 9.33
CA ASN A 149 -1.73 -6.36 8.35
C ASN A 149 -0.73 -7.51 8.26
N THR A 150 0.57 -7.25 8.27
CA THR A 150 1.61 -8.30 8.28
C THR A 150 1.48 -9.20 9.51
N ASN A 151 1.35 -8.60 10.69
CA ASN A 151 1.15 -9.36 11.93
C ASN A 151 -0.16 -10.18 11.89
N LEU A 152 -1.24 -9.60 11.36
CA LEU A 152 -2.51 -10.29 11.23
C LEU A 152 -2.43 -11.44 10.22
N SER A 153 -1.71 -11.28 9.11
CA SER A 153 -1.43 -12.36 8.15
C SER A 153 -0.74 -13.54 8.82
N ASP A 154 0.26 -13.29 9.67
CA ASP A 154 0.93 -14.35 10.44
C ASP A 154 -0.03 -15.07 11.41
N GLU A 155 -0.95 -14.33 12.05
CA GLU A 155 -2.00 -14.90 12.91
C GLU A 155 -3.00 -15.76 12.13
N ILE A 156 -3.45 -15.28 10.96
CA ILE A 156 -4.33 -16.03 10.05
C ILE A 156 -3.65 -17.33 9.62
N LEU A 157 -2.39 -17.26 9.19
CA LEU A 157 -1.66 -18.44 8.73
C LEU A 157 -1.53 -19.49 9.84
N LYS A 158 -1.22 -19.06 11.07
CA LYS A 158 -1.21 -19.95 12.24
C LYS A 158 -2.56 -20.59 12.50
N ALA A 159 -3.65 -19.83 12.39
CA ALA A 159 -5.01 -20.35 12.57
C ALA A 159 -5.37 -21.40 11.50
N ILE A 160 -4.99 -21.18 10.24
CA ILE A 160 -5.19 -22.15 9.14
C ILE A 160 -4.41 -23.44 9.40
N LEU A 161 -3.14 -23.32 9.83
CA LEU A 161 -2.29 -24.47 10.13
C LEU A 161 -2.81 -25.29 11.32
N ALA A 162 -3.46 -24.64 12.29
CA ALA A 162 -4.07 -25.30 13.44
C ALA A 162 -5.41 -26.00 13.13
N ALA A 163 -6.07 -25.66 12.01
CA ALA A 163 -7.36 -26.23 11.61
C ALA A 163 -7.23 -27.69 11.12
N SER A 164 -8.28 -28.26 10.53
CA SER A 164 -8.19 -29.57 9.85
C SER A 164 -7.82 -29.39 8.36
N PRO A 165 -7.29 -30.43 7.68
CA PRO A 165 -7.07 -30.37 6.22
C PRO A 165 -8.35 -30.05 5.44
N VAL A 166 -9.46 -30.68 5.80
CA VAL A 166 -10.79 -30.44 5.19
C VAL A 166 -11.24 -28.99 5.38
N TYR A 167 -10.97 -28.40 6.54
CA TYR A 167 -11.27 -26.99 6.77
C TYR A 167 -10.47 -26.09 5.80
N PHE A 168 -9.19 -26.39 5.56
CA PHE A 168 -8.37 -25.61 4.64
C PHE A 168 -8.86 -25.71 3.19
N GLU A 169 -9.29 -26.89 2.75
CA GLU A 169 -9.87 -27.08 1.42
C GLU A 169 -11.14 -26.24 1.25
N ASN A 170 -12.03 -26.26 2.25
CA ASN A 170 -13.23 -25.41 2.26
C ASN A 170 -12.88 -23.92 2.28
N LEU A 171 -11.89 -23.51 3.08
CA LEU A 171 -11.44 -22.12 3.15
C LEU A 171 -10.95 -21.61 1.79
N VAL A 172 -10.24 -22.44 1.02
CA VAL A 172 -9.77 -22.08 -0.33
C VAL A 172 -10.96 -21.85 -1.28
N VAL A 173 -12.00 -22.68 -1.19
CA VAL A 173 -13.24 -22.46 -1.94
C VAL A 173 -13.90 -21.15 -1.51
N ASP A 174 -14.05 -20.92 -0.21
CA ASP A 174 -14.67 -19.71 0.34
C ASP A 174 -13.92 -18.45 -0.11
N LEU A 175 -12.60 -18.52 -0.20
CA LEU A 175 -11.78 -17.44 -0.74
C LEU A 175 -12.10 -17.15 -2.20
N MET A 176 -12.14 -18.18 -3.04
CA MET A 176 -12.49 -18.00 -4.46
C MET A 176 -13.89 -17.39 -4.62
N LEU A 177 -14.86 -17.79 -3.79
CA LEU A 177 -16.19 -17.19 -3.75
C LEU A 177 -16.16 -15.72 -3.29
N ALA A 178 -15.40 -15.39 -2.26
CA ALA A 178 -15.23 -14.01 -1.76
C ALA A 178 -14.54 -13.08 -2.78
N MET A 179 -13.69 -13.67 -3.64
CA MET A 179 -13.09 -12.98 -4.79
C MET A 179 -14.06 -12.79 -5.97
N GLY A 180 -15.24 -13.40 -5.92
CA GLY A 180 -16.29 -13.25 -6.94
C GLY A 180 -16.35 -14.36 -7.99
N TYR A 181 -15.58 -15.44 -7.83
CA TYR A 181 -15.73 -16.66 -8.64
C TYR A 181 -16.95 -17.48 -8.17
N GLY A 182 -17.33 -18.51 -8.94
CA GLY A 182 -18.41 -19.44 -8.58
C GLY A 182 -19.79 -19.11 -9.16
N GLY A 183 -19.91 -17.99 -9.89
CA GLY A 183 -21.12 -17.63 -10.64
C GLY A 183 -22.19 -16.93 -9.79
N SER A 184 -23.47 -17.25 -10.01
CA SER A 184 -24.57 -16.60 -9.28
C SER A 184 -24.68 -17.11 -7.84
N ARG A 185 -25.15 -16.28 -6.90
CA ARG A 185 -25.26 -16.62 -5.46
C ARG A 185 -26.10 -17.88 -5.17
N LYS A 186 -26.98 -18.28 -6.09
CA LYS A 186 -27.77 -19.52 -6.02
C LYS A 186 -26.99 -20.76 -6.48
N ASP A 187 -26.04 -20.58 -7.41
CA ASP A 187 -25.18 -21.65 -7.93
C ASP A 187 -23.94 -21.87 -7.08
N ALA A 188 -23.47 -20.86 -6.34
CA ALA A 188 -22.28 -20.92 -5.49
C ALA A 188 -22.33 -22.08 -4.47
N GLY A 189 -23.51 -22.40 -3.93
CA GLY A 189 -23.70 -23.54 -3.01
C GLY A 189 -23.75 -24.92 -3.69
N GLN A 190 -23.79 -24.98 -5.03
CA GLN A 190 -23.75 -26.21 -5.84
C GLN A 190 -22.48 -26.30 -6.71
N ALA A 191 -21.70 -25.22 -6.82
CA ALA A 191 -20.58 -25.11 -7.74
C ALA A 191 -19.38 -25.98 -7.34
N THR A 192 -19.29 -26.38 -6.07
CA THR A 192 -18.21 -27.24 -5.58
C THR A 192 -18.59 -28.71 -5.62
N GLN A 193 -18.15 -29.39 -6.67
CA GLN A 193 -18.01 -30.84 -6.63
C GLN A 193 -16.68 -31.17 -5.97
N TYR A 194 -16.73 -31.55 -4.70
CA TYR A 194 -15.59 -32.13 -4.02
C TYR A 194 -15.25 -33.44 -4.73
N THR A 195 -14.10 -33.49 -5.39
CA THR A 195 -13.71 -34.61 -6.24
C THR A 195 -12.47 -35.24 -5.63
N GLN A 196 -12.58 -36.38 -4.93
CA GLN A 196 -11.41 -37.08 -4.37
C GLN A 196 -10.59 -37.81 -5.45
N ASP A 197 -10.33 -37.16 -6.59
CA ASP A 197 -9.58 -37.73 -7.70
C ASP A 197 -8.18 -37.09 -7.77
N GLY A 198 -7.17 -37.87 -7.40
CA GLY A 198 -5.78 -37.72 -7.84
C GLY A 198 -5.04 -36.41 -7.51
N GLY A 199 -5.66 -35.43 -6.88
CA GLY A 199 -5.06 -34.12 -6.62
C GLY A 199 -5.92 -32.89 -6.96
N ILE A 200 -7.24 -33.02 -7.08
CA ILE A 200 -8.14 -31.86 -7.15
C ILE A 200 -8.92 -31.79 -5.84
N ASP A 201 -8.95 -30.63 -5.20
CA ASP A 201 -9.64 -30.42 -3.93
C ASP A 201 -10.92 -29.60 -4.10
N GLY A 202 -11.09 -28.94 -5.26
CA GLY A 202 -12.32 -28.24 -5.60
C GLY A 202 -12.40 -27.84 -7.07
N VAL A 203 -13.61 -27.52 -7.52
CA VAL A 203 -13.85 -26.98 -8.86
C VAL A 203 -14.77 -25.78 -8.70
N ILE A 204 -14.49 -24.67 -9.39
CA ILE A 204 -15.27 -23.44 -9.32
C ILE A 204 -15.48 -22.85 -10.71
N LYS A 205 -16.66 -22.29 -10.97
CA LYS A 205 -16.96 -21.59 -12.22
C LYS A 205 -16.20 -20.27 -12.27
N GLU A 206 -15.57 -19.96 -13.40
CA GLU A 206 -14.93 -18.65 -13.60
C GLU A 206 -15.96 -17.54 -13.80
N ASP A 207 -17.05 -17.87 -14.50
CA ASP A 207 -18.08 -16.94 -14.90
C ASP A 207 -19.48 -17.41 -14.47
N LYS A 208 -20.46 -16.51 -14.59
CA LYS A 208 -21.85 -16.77 -14.17
C LYS A 208 -22.57 -17.82 -15.01
N LEU A 209 -22.19 -17.97 -16.28
CA LEU A 209 -22.74 -18.97 -17.18
C LEU A 209 -22.06 -20.34 -16.99
N GLY A 210 -20.87 -20.36 -16.37
CA GLY A 210 -20.10 -21.57 -16.11
C GLY A 210 -19.53 -22.18 -17.38
N LEU A 211 -19.13 -21.33 -18.33
CA LEU A 211 -18.51 -21.77 -19.58
C LEU A 211 -17.10 -22.28 -19.33
N GLU A 212 -16.39 -21.66 -18.38
CA GLU A 212 -15.06 -22.06 -17.96
C GLU A 212 -15.05 -22.46 -16.48
N MET A 213 -14.34 -23.57 -16.20
CA MET A 213 -14.14 -24.10 -14.85
C MET A 213 -12.67 -23.90 -14.45
N ILE A 214 -12.47 -23.52 -13.19
CA ILE A 214 -11.18 -23.39 -12.53
C ILE A 214 -11.09 -24.52 -11.51
N TYR A 215 -10.02 -25.29 -11.60
CA TYR A 215 -9.75 -26.40 -10.69
C TYR A 215 -8.82 -25.94 -9.58
N LEU A 216 -9.08 -26.38 -8.36
CA LEU A 216 -8.38 -25.94 -7.16
C LEU A 216 -7.63 -27.12 -6.58
N GLN A 217 -6.40 -26.88 -6.14
CA GLN A 217 -5.66 -27.78 -5.28
C GLN A 217 -5.13 -26.99 -4.07
N ALA A 218 -5.31 -27.54 -2.88
CA ALA A 218 -4.95 -26.96 -1.61
C ALA A 218 -3.95 -27.88 -0.88
N LYS A 219 -2.70 -27.42 -0.69
CA LYS A 219 -1.70 -28.13 0.11
C LYS A 219 -1.38 -27.41 1.40
N ARG A 220 -1.74 -28.02 2.52
CA ARG A 220 -1.41 -27.52 3.84
C ARG A 220 -0.05 -28.06 4.30
N TYR A 221 1.00 -27.27 4.09
CA TYR A 221 2.36 -27.61 4.49
C TYR A 221 2.93 -26.59 5.50
N THR A 222 3.69 -27.07 6.47
CA THR A 222 4.41 -26.25 7.46
C THR A 222 5.89 -26.10 7.12
N ASN A 223 6.60 -27.21 6.95
CA ASN A 223 8.05 -27.25 6.75
C ASN A 223 8.46 -27.78 5.37
N LYS A 224 7.51 -27.85 4.43
CA LYS A 224 7.73 -28.34 3.07
C LYS A 224 7.37 -27.24 2.07
N THR A 225 8.31 -26.90 1.20
CA THR A 225 8.06 -26.08 0.01
C THR A 225 7.45 -26.94 -1.09
N VAL A 226 6.48 -26.39 -1.81
CA VAL A 226 5.87 -27.05 -2.97
C VAL A 226 6.89 -27.06 -4.11
N GLY A 227 7.18 -28.25 -4.63
CA GLY A 227 8.15 -28.45 -5.70
C GLY A 227 7.51 -28.74 -7.05
N ARG A 228 8.34 -28.81 -8.09
CA ARG A 228 7.92 -29.24 -9.43
C ARG A 228 7.08 -30.52 -9.44
N PRO A 229 7.40 -31.59 -8.67
CA PRO A 229 6.59 -32.81 -8.66
C PRO A 229 5.14 -32.58 -8.23
N ASP A 230 4.90 -31.73 -7.23
CA ASP A 230 3.55 -31.41 -6.76
C ASP A 230 2.75 -30.70 -7.88
N ILE A 231 3.38 -29.74 -8.58
CA ILE A 231 2.74 -29.01 -9.70
C ILE A 231 2.54 -29.90 -10.93
N GLN A 232 3.48 -30.82 -11.22
CA GLN A 232 3.35 -31.80 -12.29
C GLN A 232 2.18 -32.75 -12.04
N ALA A 233 2.02 -33.23 -10.81
CA ALA A 233 0.89 -34.05 -10.42
C ALA A 233 -0.44 -33.30 -10.65
N PHE A 234 -0.51 -32.03 -10.23
CA PHE A 234 -1.68 -31.19 -10.47
C PHE A 234 -1.96 -31.01 -11.97
N ALA A 235 -0.94 -30.67 -12.76
CA ALA A 235 -1.07 -30.49 -14.20
C ALA A 235 -1.56 -31.78 -14.91
N GLY A 236 -1.16 -32.94 -14.41
CA GLY A 236 -1.67 -34.24 -14.88
C GLY A 236 -3.12 -34.49 -14.48
N ALA A 237 -3.52 -34.13 -13.25
CA ALA A 237 -4.92 -34.20 -12.82
C ALA A 237 -5.82 -33.30 -13.70
N LEU A 238 -5.35 -32.11 -14.07
CA LEU A 238 -6.08 -31.24 -15.01
C LEU A 238 -6.29 -31.91 -16.39
N ASP A 239 -5.32 -32.69 -16.89
CA ASP A 239 -5.47 -33.41 -18.16
C ASP A 239 -6.59 -34.46 -18.11
N MET A 240 -6.74 -35.16 -16.97
CA MET A 240 -7.80 -36.15 -16.78
C MET A 240 -9.20 -35.52 -16.92
N HIS A 241 -9.34 -34.25 -16.55
CA HIS A 241 -10.58 -33.49 -16.69
C HIS A 241 -10.63 -32.59 -17.93
N ARG A 242 -9.64 -32.67 -18.83
CA ARG A 242 -9.48 -31.79 -20.01
C ARG A 242 -9.52 -30.29 -19.64
N ALA A 243 -9.08 -29.97 -18.43
CA ALA A 243 -9.08 -28.63 -17.88
C ALA A 243 -7.82 -27.87 -18.29
N LYS A 244 -7.97 -26.56 -18.53
CA LYS A 244 -6.87 -25.67 -18.93
C LYS A 244 -6.48 -24.68 -17.85
N LYS A 245 -7.34 -24.45 -16.85
CA LYS A 245 -7.16 -23.45 -15.79
C LYS A 245 -7.18 -24.11 -14.42
N GLY A 246 -6.24 -23.72 -13.56
CA GLY A 246 -6.24 -24.15 -12.18
C GLY A 246 -5.56 -23.17 -11.25
N VAL A 247 -5.85 -23.27 -9.96
CA VAL A 247 -5.18 -22.54 -8.89
C VAL A 247 -4.62 -23.57 -7.92
N PHE A 248 -3.33 -23.46 -7.64
CA PHE A 248 -2.66 -24.25 -6.62
C PHE A 248 -2.36 -23.35 -5.44
N ILE A 249 -2.98 -23.64 -4.30
CA ILE A 249 -2.86 -22.88 -3.05
C ILE A 249 -2.05 -23.69 -2.05
N THR A 250 -1.09 -23.06 -1.38
CA THR A 250 -0.35 -23.67 -0.27
C THR A 250 -0.23 -22.73 0.92
N THR A 251 -0.15 -23.27 2.13
CA THR A 251 0.22 -22.50 3.33
C THR A 251 1.73 -22.25 3.44
N SER A 252 2.54 -22.86 2.57
CA SER A 252 3.99 -22.64 2.50
C SER A 252 4.38 -21.80 1.29
N GLY A 253 5.55 -22.01 0.69
CA GLY A 253 5.98 -21.37 -0.54
C GLY A 253 6.20 -22.35 -1.68
N PHE A 254 6.57 -21.82 -2.84
CA PHE A 254 6.98 -22.59 -4.02
C PHE A 254 8.48 -22.48 -4.25
N ASN A 255 9.12 -23.57 -4.69
CA ASN A 255 10.52 -23.52 -5.08
C ASN A 255 10.66 -22.96 -6.50
N LYS A 256 11.90 -22.59 -6.88
CA LYS A 256 12.18 -22.01 -8.20
C LYS A 256 11.75 -22.93 -9.35
N GLU A 257 11.97 -24.23 -9.21
CA GLU A 257 11.62 -25.23 -10.24
C GLU A 257 10.11 -25.33 -10.47
N ALA A 258 9.30 -25.18 -9.41
CA ALA A 258 7.84 -25.16 -9.51
C ALA A 258 7.36 -23.93 -10.30
N LEU A 259 7.92 -22.76 -9.99
CA LEU A 259 7.62 -21.50 -10.68
C LEU A 259 8.04 -21.57 -12.17
N GLU A 260 9.25 -22.06 -12.44
CA GLU A 260 9.76 -22.24 -13.81
C GLU A 260 8.91 -23.23 -14.61
N TYR A 261 8.47 -24.33 -14.00
CA TYR A 261 7.64 -25.34 -14.67
C TYR A 261 6.28 -24.80 -15.12
N VAL A 262 5.62 -23.97 -14.31
CA VAL A 262 4.33 -23.34 -14.69
C VAL A 262 4.50 -22.47 -15.93
N GLY A 263 5.64 -21.78 -16.08
CA GLY A 263 5.93 -20.97 -17.27
C GLY A 263 6.22 -21.77 -18.54
N MET A 264 6.45 -23.09 -18.44
CA MET A 264 6.79 -23.96 -19.58
C MET A 264 5.60 -24.73 -20.16
N ILE A 265 4.48 -24.82 -19.42
CA ILE A 265 3.31 -25.60 -19.83
C ILE A 265 2.24 -24.71 -20.46
N GLU A 266 1.42 -25.28 -21.34
CA GLU A 266 0.30 -24.54 -21.96
C GLU A 266 -0.86 -24.25 -20.99
N LYS A 267 -0.96 -25.01 -19.90
CA LYS A 267 -2.01 -24.84 -18.89
C LYS A 267 -1.78 -23.56 -18.08
N ARG A 268 -2.87 -22.85 -17.78
CA ARG A 268 -2.85 -21.66 -16.92
C ARG A 268 -3.02 -22.07 -15.46
N ILE A 269 -1.91 -22.33 -14.79
CA ILE A 269 -1.89 -22.63 -13.35
C ILE A 269 -1.44 -21.37 -12.60
N VAL A 270 -2.28 -20.86 -11.71
CA VAL A 270 -1.92 -19.78 -10.78
C VAL A 270 -1.42 -20.40 -9.48
N LEU A 271 -0.30 -19.91 -8.97
CA LEU A 271 0.31 -20.38 -7.73
C LEU A 271 0.09 -19.33 -6.63
N VAL A 272 -0.56 -19.72 -5.54
CA VAL A 272 -0.85 -18.86 -4.38
C VAL A 272 -0.16 -19.43 -3.16
N ASP A 273 0.84 -18.72 -2.65
CA ASP A 273 1.59 -19.12 -1.46
C ASP A 273 0.92 -18.61 -0.17
N GLY A 274 1.48 -18.95 1.00
CA GLY A 274 0.90 -18.59 2.29
C GLY A 274 0.81 -17.08 2.52
N ALA A 275 1.75 -16.29 1.98
CA ALA A 275 1.72 -14.84 2.09
C ALA A 275 0.60 -14.25 1.23
N GLN A 276 0.53 -14.66 -0.04
CA GLN A 276 -0.53 -14.22 -0.96
C GLN A 276 -1.91 -14.68 -0.50
N LEU A 277 -2.02 -15.90 0.04
CA LEU A 277 -3.27 -16.43 0.60
C LEU A 277 -3.83 -15.50 1.69
N THR A 278 -3.00 -15.13 2.66
CA THR A 278 -3.42 -14.27 3.78
C THR A 278 -3.71 -12.84 3.35
N GLU A 279 -2.94 -12.29 2.40
CA GLU A 279 -3.22 -10.99 1.79
C GLU A 279 -4.57 -10.98 1.06
N LEU A 280 -4.89 -12.03 0.29
CA LEU A 280 -6.18 -12.19 -0.37
C LEU A 280 -7.32 -12.31 0.65
N MET A 281 -7.13 -13.05 1.74
CA MET A 281 -8.10 -13.15 2.82
C MET A 281 -8.40 -11.79 3.46
N LEU A 282 -7.36 -10.98 3.72
CA LEU A 282 -7.52 -9.62 4.23
C LEU A 282 -8.27 -8.73 3.23
N THR A 283 -7.83 -8.73 1.97
CA THR A 283 -8.41 -7.91 0.89
C THR A 283 -9.90 -8.20 0.69
N HIS A 284 -10.29 -9.47 0.79
CA HIS A 284 -11.67 -9.91 0.59
C HIS A 284 -12.47 -10.08 1.89
N ASN A 285 -11.94 -9.61 3.03
CA ASN A 285 -12.57 -9.69 4.35
C ASN A 285 -13.00 -11.12 4.75
N LEU A 286 -12.22 -12.14 4.37
CA LEU A 286 -12.48 -13.53 4.71
C LEU A 286 -11.75 -13.91 6.01
N GLY A 287 -12.49 -14.43 6.98
CA GLY A 287 -11.91 -14.88 8.26
C GLY A 287 -11.39 -13.74 9.16
N VAL A 288 -11.71 -12.50 8.82
CA VAL A 288 -11.32 -11.29 9.58
C VAL A 288 -12.51 -10.38 9.83
N SER A 289 -12.37 -9.47 10.78
CA SER A 289 -13.39 -8.46 11.09
C SER A 289 -12.75 -7.10 11.33
N THR A 290 -13.43 -6.03 10.93
CA THR A 290 -12.97 -4.66 11.15
C THR A 290 -13.04 -4.34 12.64
N LYS A 291 -11.87 -4.12 13.26
CA LYS A 291 -11.78 -3.73 14.67
C LYS A 291 -12.04 -2.25 14.90
N GLN A 292 -11.53 -1.39 14.01
CA GLN A 292 -11.62 0.06 14.13
C GLN A 292 -11.45 0.74 12.76
N VAL A 293 -12.05 1.92 12.60
CA VAL A 293 -11.91 2.77 11.40
C VAL A 293 -11.31 4.11 11.82
N PHE A 294 -10.30 4.58 11.10
CA PHE A 294 -9.70 5.91 11.26
C PHE A 294 -10.04 6.78 10.05
N GLU A 295 -10.65 7.94 10.28
CA GLU A 295 -11.02 8.88 9.21
C GLU A 295 -10.08 10.08 9.17
N VAL A 296 -9.50 10.35 8.00
CA VAL A 296 -8.72 11.58 7.74
C VAL A 296 -9.64 12.60 7.05
N LYS A 297 -9.83 13.76 7.69
CA LYS A 297 -10.65 14.84 7.13
C LYS A 297 -9.78 15.79 6.30
N ALA A 298 -10.36 16.32 5.23
CA ALA A 298 -9.76 17.37 4.41
C ALA A 298 -10.75 18.53 4.31
N VAL A 299 -10.23 19.75 4.10
CA VAL A 299 -11.07 20.93 3.88
C VAL A 299 -11.89 20.74 2.61
N ASP A 300 -13.22 20.75 2.74
CA ASP A 300 -14.12 20.89 1.61
C ASP A 300 -14.04 22.33 1.12
N SER A 301 -13.38 22.52 -0.01
CA SER A 301 -13.09 23.87 -0.47
C SER A 301 -14.24 24.51 -1.20
N ASP A 302 -15.22 23.73 -1.68
CA ASP A 302 -16.40 24.26 -2.35
C ASP A 302 -17.34 24.89 -1.30
N TYR A 303 -17.35 24.35 -0.08
CA TYR A 303 -18.07 24.92 1.05
C TYR A 303 -17.60 26.33 1.47
N PHE A 304 -16.31 26.65 1.28
CA PHE A 304 -15.71 27.93 1.69
C PHE A 304 -15.50 28.92 0.53
N MET A 305 -16.07 28.66 -0.66
CA MET A 305 -16.09 29.66 -1.72
C MET A 305 -17.34 30.53 -1.53
N GLU A 306 -17.14 31.83 -1.28
CA GLU A 306 -18.20 32.84 -1.36
C GLU A 306 -18.50 33.12 -2.85
N ASP A 307 -19.79 33.23 -3.22
CA ASP A 307 -20.24 33.56 -4.58
C ASP A 307 -19.69 34.90 -5.11
#